data_AF-A0A2D0N0X1-F1
#
_entry.id   AF-A0A2D0N0X1-F1
#
_cell.length_a   1.000
_cell.length_b   1.000
_cell.length_c   1.000
_cell.angle_alpha   90.00
_cell.angle_beta   90.00
_cell.angle_gamma   90.00
#
_symmetry.space_group_name_H-M   'P 1'
#
loop_
_entity.id
_entity.type
_entity.pdbx_description
1 polymer ?
#
loop_
_entity_poly.entity_id
_entity_poly.type
_entity_poly.pdbx_seq_one_letter_code
_entity_poly.pdbx_strand_id
1 'polypeptide(L)'
;MNKFAVYHLDSNQMIFSEDDISAYQVASHTFIFTPAGAEKMKAYQASLQIDAGLYQKPFVARLGQEEMYRGKFWTNLSSLSESGIVLTDITLISPDHPTLTVAGSYPSEAISPDNRQKINNPKILEHFNNIGKSK
;
A
#
# COMPACT_ATOMS: atom_id res chain seq x y z
N MET A 1 2.79 18.65 -6.70
CA MET A 1 3.47 17.46 -7.25
C MET A 1 3.60 16.50 -6.09
N ASN A 2 2.94 15.35 -6.18
CA ASN A 2 2.78 14.45 -5.04
C ASN A 2 4.12 13.81 -4.73
N LYS A 3 4.56 13.89 -3.48
CA LYS A 3 5.84 13.31 -3.09
C LYS A 3 5.69 11.82 -2.90
N PHE A 4 4.70 11.34 -2.16
CA PHE A 4 4.47 9.91 -2.00
C PHE A 4 3.46 9.36 -3.02
N ALA A 5 3.82 8.27 -3.69
CA ALA A 5 2.91 7.54 -4.57
C ALA A 5 3.29 6.05 -4.71
N VAL A 6 2.28 5.24 -4.98
CA VAL A 6 2.40 3.81 -5.30
C VAL A 6 2.04 3.58 -6.76
N TYR A 7 2.90 2.84 -7.45
CA TYR A 7 2.79 2.55 -8.87
C TYR A 7 2.74 1.04 -9.09
N HIS A 8 2.03 0.62 -10.13
CA HIS A 8 2.19 -0.71 -10.71
C HIS A 8 3.61 -0.82 -11.24
N LEU A 9 4.33 -1.87 -10.87
CA LEU A 9 5.76 -1.96 -11.17
C LEU A 9 6.02 -2.05 -12.69
N ASP A 10 5.26 -2.89 -13.40
CA ASP A 10 5.54 -3.19 -14.80
C ASP A 10 5.11 -2.07 -15.77
N SER A 11 3.92 -1.49 -15.56
CA SER A 11 3.37 -0.43 -16.42
C SER A 11 3.76 0.99 -15.98
N ASN A 12 4.34 1.14 -14.78
CA ASN A 12 4.59 2.43 -14.14
C ASN A 12 3.32 3.29 -13.99
N GLN A 13 2.13 2.69 -14.08
CA GLN A 13 0.86 3.35 -13.86
C GLN A 13 0.73 3.67 -12.37
N MET A 14 0.41 4.93 -12.04
CA MET A 14 0.11 5.33 -10.66
C MET A 14 -1.18 4.68 -10.19
N ILE A 15 -1.13 3.95 -9.08
CA ILE A 15 -2.30 3.34 -8.44
C ILE A 15 -2.91 4.33 -7.45
N PHE A 16 -2.13 4.87 -6.53
CA PHE A 16 -2.57 5.92 -5.62
C PHE A 16 -1.41 6.82 -5.19
N SER A 17 -1.74 8.00 -4.65
CA SER A 17 -0.78 8.96 -4.13
C SER A 17 -1.19 9.51 -2.77
N GLU A 18 -0.36 10.36 -2.19
CA GLU A 18 -0.69 11.05 -0.94
C GLU A 18 -1.99 11.85 -0.97
N ASP A 19 -2.48 12.29 -2.14
CA ASP A 19 -3.76 12.97 -2.28
C ASP A 19 -4.96 12.02 -2.06
N ASP A 20 -4.78 10.73 -2.37
CA ASP A 20 -5.78 9.71 -2.13
C ASP A 20 -5.84 9.31 -0.64
N ILE A 21 -4.85 9.70 0.17
CA ILE A 21 -4.67 9.31 1.57
C ILE A 21 -5.15 10.43 2.50
N SER A 22 -6.01 10.09 3.47
CA SER A 22 -6.42 10.98 4.55
C SER A 22 -5.46 10.93 5.73
N ALA A 23 -4.94 9.76 6.08
CA ALA A 23 -3.94 9.60 7.12
C ALA A 23 -3.08 8.34 6.94
N TYR A 24 -1.91 8.32 7.57
CA TYR A 24 -1.04 7.16 7.71
C TYR A 24 -0.87 6.84 9.20
N GLN A 25 -1.34 5.67 9.62
CA GLN A 25 -1.19 5.18 10.99
C GLN A 25 0.19 4.52 11.14
N VAL A 26 1.02 5.13 11.96
CA VAL A 26 2.44 4.76 12.06
C VAL A 26 2.61 3.39 12.72
N ALA A 27 1.87 3.15 13.81
CA ALA A 27 2.01 1.93 14.61
C ALA A 27 1.65 0.65 13.85
N SER A 28 0.74 0.74 12.87
CA SER A 28 0.27 -0.40 12.08
C SER A 28 0.71 -0.36 10.61
N HIS A 29 1.46 0.67 10.19
CA HIS A 29 1.78 0.92 8.79
C HIS A 29 0.56 0.92 7.86
N THR A 30 -0.54 1.54 8.31
CA THR A 30 -1.82 1.53 7.60
C THR A 30 -2.09 2.87 6.94
N PHE A 31 -2.35 2.85 5.63
CA PHE A 31 -2.93 3.99 4.93
C PHE A 31 -4.43 4.01 5.14
N ILE A 32 -4.97 5.17 5.53
CA ILE A 32 -6.40 5.47 5.54
C ILE A 32 -6.65 6.35 4.31
N PHE A 33 -7.51 5.90 3.40
CA PHE A 33 -7.86 6.67 2.21
C PHE A 33 -8.88 7.77 2.51
N THR A 34 -8.95 8.76 1.63
CA THR A 34 -10.12 9.65 1.51
C THR A 34 -11.29 8.87 0.88
N PRO A 35 -12.54 9.35 0.95
CA PRO A 35 -13.65 8.69 0.25
C PRO A 35 -13.40 8.50 -1.25
N ALA A 36 -12.82 9.51 -1.91
CA ALA A 36 -12.45 9.43 -3.33
C ALA A 36 -11.32 8.41 -3.58
N GLY A 37 -10.30 8.38 -2.71
CA GLY A 37 -9.23 7.40 -2.76
C GLY A 37 -9.75 5.97 -2.56
N ALA A 38 -10.68 5.76 -1.62
CA ALA A 38 -11.28 4.46 -1.36
C ALA A 38 -12.13 3.97 -2.55
N GLU A 39 -12.92 4.84 -3.18
CA GLU A 39 -13.67 4.49 -4.40
C GLU A 39 -12.76 4.16 -5.58
N LYS A 40 -11.66 4.92 -5.75
CA LYS A 40 -10.62 4.61 -6.73
C LYS A 40 -10.00 3.23 -6.50
N MET A 41 -9.66 2.90 -5.25
CA MET A 41 -9.11 1.59 -4.89
C MET A 41 -10.13 0.46 -5.08
N LYS A 42 -11.40 0.69 -4.75
CA LYS A 42 -12.50 -0.25 -4.98
C LYS A 42 -12.74 -0.55 -6.46
N ALA A 43 -12.52 0.42 -7.36
CA ALA A 43 -12.61 0.17 -8.80
C ALA A 43 -11.62 -0.91 -9.28
N TYR A 44 -10.44 -1.02 -8.65
CA TYR A 44 -9.48 -2.09 -8.90
C TYR A 44 -9.91 -3.46 -8.34
N GLN A 45 -10.86 -3.51 -7.40
CA GLN A 45 -11.45 -4.77 -6.92
C GLN A 45 -12.54 -5.27 -7.85
N ALA A 46 -13.36 -4.35 -8.37
CA ALA A 46 -14.52 -4.66 -9.19
C ALA A 46 -14.15 -5.33 -10.52
N SER A 47 -12.90 -5.19 -10.96
CA SER A 47 -12.40 -5.90 -12.11
C SER A 47 -12.05 -7.35 -11.74
N LEU A 48 -13.04 -8.25 -11.87
CA LEU A 48 -12.85 -9.72 -11.83
C LEU A 48 -11.97 -10.27 -12.97
N GLN A 49 -11.48 -9.40 -13.87
CA GLN A 49 -10.50 -9.79 -14.87
C GLN A 49 -9.13 -9.95 -14.19
N ILE A 50 -8.54 -11.13 -14.35
CA ILE A 50 -7.23 -11.54 -13.82
C ILE A 50 -6.11 -10.51 -14.14
N ASP A 51 -6.31 -9.67 -15.16
CA ASP A 51 -5.35 -8.66 -15.61
C ASP A 51 -5.62 -7.23 -15.13
N ALA A 52 -6.82 -6.92 -14.64
CA ALA A 52 -7.18 -5.58 -14.19
C ALA A 52 -7.19 -5.44 -12.65
N GLY A 53 -7.33 -6.55 -11.93
CA GLY A 53 -7.24 -6.57 -10.47
C GLY A 53 -5.81 -6.39 -9.97
N LEU A 54 -5.66 -5.78 -8.79
CA LEU A 54 -4.34 -5.57 -8.19
C LEU A 54 -3.78 -6.81 -7.50
N TYR A 55 -4.60 -7.79 -7.11
CA TYR A 55 -4.13 -8.96 -6.35
C TYR A 55 -2.95 -9.68 -7.03
N GLN A 56 -1.89 -9.93 -6.25
CA GLN A 56 -0.59 -10.47 -6.65
C GLN A 56 0.22 -9.61 -7.63
N LYS A 57 -0.31 -8.48 -8.11
CA LYS A 57 0.44 -7.59 -9.00
C LYS A 57 1.56 -6.88 -8.24
N PRO A 58 2.73 -6.71 -8.87
CA PRO A 58 3.87 -6.06 -8.25
C PRO A 58 3.66 -4.54 -8.20
N PHE A 59 4.16 -3.92 -7.14
CA PHE A 59 4.13 -2.48 -6.96
C PHE A 59 5.50 -1.92 -6.55
N VAL A 60 5.65 -0.61 -6.74
CA VAL A 60 6.73 0.19 -6.15
C VAL A 60 6.15 1.44 -5.48
N ALA A 61 6.51 1.65 -4.22
CA ALA A 61 6.23 2.89 -3.50
C ALA A 61 7.41 3.83 -3.63
N ARG A 62 7.16 5.10 -3.96
CA ARG A 62 8.18 6.13 -4.15
C ARG A 62 7.90 7.35 -3.29
N LEU A 63 8.97 8.00 -2.86
CA LEU A 63 8.97 9.35 -2.31
C LEU A 63 9.77 10.25 -3.26
N GLY A 64 9.09 11.03 -4.09
CA GLY A 64 9.68 11.72 -5.23
C GLY A 64 10.18 10.71 -6.26
N GLN A 65 11.49 10.73 -6.51
CA GLN A 65 12.16 9.77 -7.38
C GLN A 65 12.78 8.60 -6.63
N GLU A 66 12.82 8.65 -5.29
CA GLU A 66 13.44 7.61 -4.48
C GLU A 66 12.46 6.46 -4.24
N GLU A 67 12.91 5.23 -4.47
CA GLU A 67 12.11 4.04 -4.18
C GLU A 67 12.20 3.69 -2.69
N MET A 68 11.04 3.61 -2.03
CA MET A 68 10.96 3.30 -0.61
C MET A 68 10.89 1.79 -0.37
N TYR A 69 10.02 1.12 -1.11
CA TYR A 69 9.92 -0.34 -1.12
C TYR A 69 9.17 -0.86 -2.34
N ARG A 70 9.44 -2.12 -2.67
CA ARG A 70 8.80 -2.92 -3.71
C ARG A 70 8.12 -4.12 -3.09
N GLY A 71 6.98 -4.51 -3.63
CA GLY A 71 6.18 -5.58 -3.05
C GLY A 71 5.08 -6.05 -3.99
N LYS A 72 4.11 -6.76 -3.43
CA LYS A 72 2.89 -7.16 -4.13
C LYS A 72 1.65 -6.70 -3.39
N PHE A 73 0.58 -6.42 -4.12
CA PHE A 73 -0.74 -6.31 -3.49
C PHE A 73 -1.22 -7.70 -3.07
N TRP A 74 -1.83 -7.79 -1.90
CA TRP A 74 -2.22 -9.05 -1.30
C TRP A 74 -3.59 -8.95 -0.64
N THR A 75 -4.17 -10.11 -0.29
CA THR A 75 -5.44 -10.18 0.44
C THR A 75 -5.28 -11.08 1.67
N ASN A 76 -5.92 -10.65 2.76
CA ASN A 76 -6.05 -11.44 3.98
C ASN A 76 -6.95 -12.68 3.79
N LEU A 77 -7.62 -12.81 2.63
CA LEU A 77 -8.40 -14.00 2.28
C LEU A 77 -7.55 -15.10 1.62
N SER A 78 -6.27 -14.84 1.36
CA SER A 78 -5.38 -15.80 0.72
C SER A 78 -4.90 -16.86 1.71
N SER A 79 -4.88 -18.12 1.28
CA SER A 79 -4.21 -19.22 1.97
C SER A 79 -2.73 -19.34 1.59
N LEU A 80 -2.29 -18.61 0.56
CA LEU A 80 -0.90 -18.59 0.14
C LEU A 80 -0.09 -17.63 1.02
N SER A 81 1.15 -18.00 1.31
CA SER A 81 2.12 -17.10 1.91
C SER A 81 2.89 -16.32 0.85
N GLU A 82 3.29 -15.10 1.17
CA GLU A 82 4.17 -14.28 0.35
C GLU A 82 5.35 -13.78 1.20
N SER A 83 6.56 -14.13 0.78
CA SER A 83 7.80 -13.63 1.37
C SER A 83 8.18 -12.30 0.73
N GLY A 84 8.03 -11.19 1.46
CA GLY A 84 8.27 -9.86 0.89
C GLY A 84 7.28 -8.83 1.39
N ILE A 85 7.52 -7.57 1.03
CA ILE A 85 6.60 -6.50 1.39
C ILE A 85 5.28 -6.69 0.64
N VAL A 86 4.18 -6.60 1.37
CA VAL A 86 2.83 -6.69 0.84
C VAL A 86 2.02 -5.46 1.20
N LEU A 87 1.13 -5.05 0.29
CA LEU A 87 0.01 -4.17 0.59
C LEU A 87 -1.23 -5.03 0.74
N THR A 88 -1.62 -5.33 1.99
CA THR A 88 -2.74 -6.23 2.29
C THR A 88 -4.05 -5.48 2.46
N ASP A 89 -5.15 -6.24 2.51
CA ASP A 89 -6.55 -5.78 2.52
C ASP A 89 -7.06 -5.21 1.20
N ILE A 90 -6.36 -5.47 0.09
CA ILE A 90 -6.70 -4.89 -1.21
C ILE A 90 -8.13 -5.21 -1.66
N THR A 91 -8.69 -6.36 -1.26
CA THR A 91 -10.04 -6.82 -1.61
C THR A 91 -11.12 -6.36 -0.64
N LEU A 92 -10.76 -5.68 0.46
CA LEU A 92 -11.68 -5.22 1.50
C LEU A 92 -11.88 -3.70 1.51
N ILE A 93 -11.04 -2.96 0.77
CA ILE A 93 -11.13 -1.50 0.66
C ILE A 93 -12.49 -1.07 0.15
N SER A 94 -13.15 -0.22 0.91
CA SER A 94 -14.39 0.46 0.53
C SER A 94 -14.48 1.79 1.29
N PRO A 95 -15.44 2.68 1.00
CA PRO A 95 -15.62 3.88 1.82
C PRO A 95 -15.84 3.57 3.31
N ASP A 96 -16.44 2.42 3.65
CA ASP A 96 -16.69 2.00 5.02
C ASP A 96 -15.48 1.30 5.66
N HIS A 97 -14.57 0.76 4.84
CA HIS A 97 -13.29 0.18 5.26
C HIS A 97 -12.14 0.74 4.40
N PRO A 98 -11.75 2.01 4.59
CA PRO A 98 -10.86 2.71 3.65
C PRO A 98 -9.38 2.46 3.96
N THR A 99 -9.01 1.25 4.35
CA THR A 99 -7.66 0.97 4.88
C THR A 99 -6.87 -0.01 4.03
N LEU A 100 -5.58 0.25 3.87
CA LEU A 100 -4.61 -0.66 3.23
C LEU A 100 -3.33 -0.69 4.07
N THR A 101 -2.87 -1.88 4.41
CA THR A 101 -1.77 -2.05 5.37
C THR A 101 -0.51 -2.55 4.68
N VAL A 102 0.63 -1.94 5.00
CA VAL A 102 1.95 -2.42 4.59
C VAL A 102 2.42 -3.47 5.60
N ALA A 103 2.72 -4.67 5.13
CA ALA A 103 3.35 -5.70 5.94
C ALA A 103 4.63 -6.20 5.27
N GLY A 104 5.59 -6.72 6.05
CA GLY A 104 6.85 -7.25 5.51
C GLY A 104 6.81 -8.72 5.08
N SER A 105 5.65 -9.37 5.22
CA SER A 105 5.32 -10.70 4.70
C SER A 105 3.82 -10.91 4.82
N TYR A 106 3.31 -11.95 4.16
CA TYR A 106 2.02 -12.54 4.49
C TYR A 106 2.17 -14.05 4.73
N PRO A 107 1.69 -14.60 5.86
CA PRO A 107 1.18 -13.86 7.01
C PRO A 107 2.34 -13.09 7.71
N SER A 108 2.00 -12.08 8.53
CA SER A 108 2.96 -11.09 9.03
C SER A 108 4.04 -11.65 9.97
N GLU A 109 3.79 -12.81 10.56
CA GLU A 109 4.63 -13.52 11.50
C GLU A 109 5.93 -14.02 10.86
N ALA A 110 5.95 -14.15 9.53
CA ALA A 110 7.11 -14.58 8.76
C ALA A 110 8.05 -13.42 8.33
N ILE A 111 7.91 -12.23 8.93
CA ILE A 111 8.65 -11.04 8.51
C ILE A 111 10.17 -11.19 8.74
N SER A 112 10.97 -10.97 7.69
CA SER A 112 12.43 -10.92 7.80
C SER A 112 12.91 -9.62 8.46
N PRO A 113 14.09 -9.60 9.09
CA PRO A 113 14.67 -8.37 9.65
C PRO A 113 14.84 -7.25 8.60
N ASP A 114 15.22 -7.61 7.37
CA ASP A 114 15.35 -6.68 6.24
C ASP A 114 13.99 -6.04 5.86
N ASN A 115 12.94 -6.83 5.73
CA ASN A 115 11.61 -6.30 5.44
C ASN A 115 11.08 -5.45 6.60
N ARG A 116 11.38 -5.82 7.85
CA ARG A 116 11.06 -4.99 9.03
C ARG A 116 11.73 -3.63 8.95
N GLN A 117 13.01 -3.56 8.57
CA GLN A 117 13.71 -2.30 8.41
C GLN A 117 13.08 -1.44 7.29
N LYS A 118 12.71 -2.06 6.16
CA LYS A 118 12.10 -1.36 5.02
C LYS A 118 10.74 -0.74 5.33
N ILE A 119 9.85 -1.46 6.03
CA ILE A 119 8.52 -0.90 6.39
C ILE A 119 8.63 0.19 7.47
N ASN A 120 9.67 0.12 8.32
CA ASN A 120 9.98 1.13 9.33
C ASN A 120 10.86 2.28 8.78
N ASN A 121 10.90 2.48 7.46
CA ASN A 121 11.71 3.55 6.86
C ASN A 121 11.27 4.93 7.41
N PRO A 122 12.15 5.65 8.13
CA PRO A 122 11.79 6.91 8.79
C PRO A 122 11.38 8.01 7.79
N LYS A 123 11.86 7.96 6.55
CA LYS A 123 11.51 8.95 5.51
C LYS A 123 10.01 9.01 5.23
N ILE A 124 9.31 7.87 5.31
CA ILE A 124 7.86 7.81 5.09
C ILE A 124 7.13 8.47 6.26
N LEU A 125 7.53 8.14 7.48
CA LEU A 125 6.99 8.75 8.69
C LEU A 125 7.19 10.27 8.68
N GLU A 126 8.43 10.72 8.46
CA GLU A 126 8.77 12.15 8.37
C GLU A 126 7.93 12.85 7.30
N HIS A 127 7.76 12.22 6.14
CA HIS A 127 6.93 12.77 5.08
C HIS A 127 5.47 12.96 5.50
N PHE A 128 4.81 11.92 6.02
CA PHE A 128 3.41 12.00 6.46
C PHE A 128 3.22 12.93 7.66
N ASN A 129 4.22 13.05 8.56
CA ASN A 129 4.25 14.07 9.61
C ASN A 129 4.28 15.48 9.01
N ASN A 130 5.19 15.75 8.07
CA ASN A 130 5.39 17.07 7.48
C ASN A 130 4.16 17.58 6.70
N ILE A 131 3.38 16.68 6.10
CA ILE A 131 2.15 17.04 5.39
C ILE A 131 0.89 16.98 6.30
N GLY A 132 1.06 16.75 7.60
CA GLY A 132 -0.03 16.75 8.58
C GLY A 132 -0.99 15.56 8.46
N LYS A 133 -0.53 14.43 7.93
CA LYS A 133 -1.33 13.21 7.69
C LYS A 133 -0.88 12.01 8.53
N SER A 134 0.02 12.19 9.48
CA SER A 134 0.44 11.12 10.40
C SER A 134 -0.54 10.97 11.57
N LYS A 135 -0.81 9.72 11.97
CA LYS A 135 -1.62 9.36 13.13
C LYS A 135 -0.95 8.30 13.99
#